data_AF-U7NHY6-F1
#
_entry.id   AF-U7NHY6-F1
#
_cell.length_a   1.000
_cell.length_b   1.000
_cell.length_c   1.000
_cell.angle_alpha   90.00
_cell.angle_beta   90.00
_cell.angle_gamma   90.00
#
_symmetry.space_group_name_H-M   'P 1'
#
loop_
_entity.id
_entity.type
_entity.pdbx_description
1 polymer ?
#
loop_
_entity_poly.entity_id
_entity_poly.type
_entity_poly.pdbx_seq_one_letter_code
_entity_poly.pdbx_strand_id
1 'polypeptide(L)'
;MTRVLYDLCGVDEGLRFSPYCWRVRYALAHKGLEVETRPWRFTDKAALAFADHDKVPVLVDGETVVTDSYEILRYLDRAYPEAPLLGDDLAEGRARFLRHYAERTLQPAIMRTIIMDLFNAIHPDDRAYFRASREKRFGRTLEEFHSPAKGLSQLDAGLEPLRGRLKEAAFLDGDAPAGADYLVFGCFMWARCVSSADLVSNADPVHAWLERMLDLHAGLGRQAMRITDVEGAYR
;
A
#
# COMPACT_ATOMS: atom_id res chain seq x y z
N MET A 1 24.73 4.92 8.25
CA MET A 1 23.62 5.19 9.18
C MET A 1 22.44 4.31 8.77
N THR A 2 21.64 3.82 9.70
CA THR A 2 20.48 2.97 9.39
C THR A 2 19.37 3.82 8.77
N ARG A 3 18.77 3.35 7.66
CA ARG A 3 17.60 4.00 7.05
C ARG A 3 16.38 3.81 7.95
N VAL A 4 15.53 4.81 8.02
CA VAL A 4 14.30 4.76 8.82
C VAL A 4 13.10 5.06 7.95
N LEU A 5 12.09 4.19 7.97
CA LEU A 5 10.80 4.39 7.31
C LEU A 5 9.70 4.55 8.34
N TYR A 6 9.05 5.72 8.38
CA TYR A 6 7.84 5.92 9.17
C TYR A 6 6.65 5.28 8.44
N ASP A 7 5.93 4.39 9.14
CA ASP A 7 4.91 3.50 8.58
C ASP A 7 3.65 3.47 9.47
N LEU A 8 2.48 3.48 8.85
CA LEU A 8 1.20 3.57 9.53
C LEU A 8 0.90 2.27 10.30
N CYS A 9 0.70 2.34 11.62
CA CYS A 9 0.10 1.23 12.39
C CYS A 9 -1.41 1.35 12.56
N GLY A 10 -2.00 0.21 12.90
CA GLY A 10 -3.36 0.09 13.42
C GLY A 10 -3.41 -0.07 14.93
N VAL A 11 -4.38 -0.88 15.35
CA VAL A 11 -4.58 -1.31 16.75
C VAL A 11 -3.33 -1.93 17.38
N ASP A 12 -2.47 -2.54 16.57
CA ASP A 12 -1.17 -3.09 16.96
C ASP A 12 -0.05 -2.39 16.17
N GLU A 13 1.11 -2.20 16.80
CA GLU A 13 2.24 -1.57 16.13
C GLU A 13 2.82 -2.45 15.00
N GLY A 14 2.72 -3.77 15.08
CA GLY A 14 3.09 -4.68 13.98
C GLY A 14 2.13 -4.62 12.79
N LEU A 15 0.89 -4.16 12.98
CA LEU A 15 -0.12 -4.10 11.94
C LEU A 15 0.11 -2.89 11.00
N ARG A 16 0.95 -3.10 9.97
CA ARG A 16 1.31 -2.08 8.96
C ARG A 16 0.48 -2.22 7.69
N PHE A 17 -0.37 -1.24 7.39
CA PHE A 17 -1.35 -1.38 6.31
C PHE A 17 -1.40 -0.22 5.30
N SER A 18 -0.57 0.81 5.42
CA SER A 18 -0.60 1.90 4.45
C SER A 18 -0.23 1.38 3.05
N PRO A 19 -1.09 1.53 2.03
CA PRO A 19 -0.76 1.09 0.68
C PRO A 19 0.48 1.82 0.14
N TYR A 20 0.70 3.06 0.59
CA TYR A 20 1.84 3.88 0.20
C TYR A 20 3.14 3.44 0.87
N CYS A 21 3.09 2.99 2.12
CA CYS A 21 4.27 2.46 2.80
C CYS A 21 4.66 1.09 2.23
N TRP A 22 3.68 0.25 1.86
CA TRP A 22 3.94 -1.02 1.18
C TRP A 22 4.70 -0.87 -0.14
N ARG A 23 4.42 0.19 -0.92
CA ARG A 23 5.22 0.54 -2.12
C ARG A 23 6.70 0.72 -1.77
N VAL A 24 6.98 1.50 -0.72
CA VAL A 24 8.35 1.83 -0.29
C VAL A 24 9.06 0.63 0.31
N ARG A 25 8.37 -0.20 1.10
CA ARG A 25 8.93 -1.43 1.68
C ARG A 25 9.42 -2.38 0.58
N TYR A 26 8.60 -2.60 -0.45
CA TYR A 26 9.00 -3.41 -1.61
C TYR A 26 10.12 -2.75 -2.42
N ALA A 27 10.08 -1.42 -2.61
CA ALA A 27 11.15 -0.71 -3.31
C ALA A 27 12.50 -0.83 -2.59
N LEU A 28 12.53 -0.68 -1.25
CA LEU A 28 13.75 -0.85 -0.44
C LEU A 28 14.26 -2.30 -0.52
N ALA A 29 13.36 -3.28 -0.41
CA ALA A 29 13.72 -4.69 -0.52
C ALA A 29 14.21 -5.08 -1.93
N HIS A 30 13.63 -4.49 -2.98
CA HIS A 30 14.10 -4.64 -4.37
C HIS A 30 15.54 -4.12 -4.53
N LYS A 31 15.86 -3.00 -3.88
CA LYS A 31 17.21 -2.44 -3.85
C LYS A 31 18.18 -3.18 -2.91
N GLY A 32 17.70 -4.17 -2.15
CA GLY A 32 18.50 -4.85 -1.13
C GLY A 32 18.90 -3.95 0.05
N LEU A 33 18.09 -2.92 0.35
CA LEU A 33 18.38 -1.94 1.38
C LEU A 33 17.67 -2.27 2.69
N GLU A 34 18.47 -2.51 3.72
CA GLU A 34 17.96 -2.64 5.09
C GLU A 34 17.36 -1.33 5.60
N VAL A 35 16.25 -1.44 6.33
CA VAL A 35 15.49 -0.31 6.86
C VAL A 35 14.87 -0.65 8.21
N GLU A 36 14.96 0.29 9.15
CA GLU A 36 14.19 0.27 10.39
C GLU A 36 12.82 0.88 10.12
N THR A 37 11.74 0.14 10.36
CA THR A 37 10.38 0.69 10.25
C THR A 37 9.91 1.22 11.60
N ARG A 38 9.46 2.47 11.65
CA ARG A 38 8.93 3.11 12.86
C ARG A 38 7.41 3.27 12.80
N PRO A 39 6.69 2.89 13.87
CA PRO A 39 5.26 3.13 13.93
C PRO A 39 4.90 4.60 13.88
N TRP A 40 3.84 4.88 13.12
CA TRP A 40 3.20 6.17 13.09
C TRP A 40 1.68 6.01 13.14
N ARG A 41 1.01 6.89 13.88
CA ARG A 41 -0.44 6.94 14.08
C ARG A 41 -1.01 8.22 13.47
N PHE A 42 -2.27 8.22 13.05
CA PHE A 42 -2.86 9.35 12.31
C PHE A 42 -2.80 10.68 13.06
N THR A 43 -2.90 10.63 14.39
CA THR A 43 -2.88 11.81 15.26
C THR A 43 -1.48 12.21 15.74
N ASP A 44 -0.45 11.38 15.51
CA ASP A 44 0.93 11.64 15.94
C ASP A 44 1.69 12.55 14.96
N LYS A 45 1.14 13.73 14.71
CA LYS A 45 1.73 14.69 13.76
C LYS A 45 3.09 15.20 14.21
N ALA A 46 3.33 15.25 15.53
CA ALA A 46 4.58 15.73 16.10
C ALA A 46 5.77 14.83 15.71
N ALA A 47 5.56 13.52 15.59
CA ALA A 47 6.60 12.58 15.17
C ALA A 47 7.15 12.86 13.77
N LEU A 48 6.42 13.58 12.91
CA LEU A 48 6.85 13.92 11.54
C LEU A 48 7.15 15.42 11.35
N ALA A 49 7.14 16.22 12.41
CA ALA A 49 7.35 17.67 12.32
C ALA A 49 8.71 18.04 11.68
N PHE A 50 9.74 17.20 11.86
CA PHE A 50 11.05 17.38 11.25
C PHE A 50 11.04 17.28 9.72
N ALA A 51 10.03 16.64 9.14
CA ALA A 51 9.88 16.41 7.71
C ALA A 51 8.93 17.43 7.04
N ASP A 52 8.38 18.39 7.80
CA ASP A 52 7.32 19.30 7.35
C ASP A 52 6.15 18.55 6.65
N HIS A 53 5.78 17.40 7.23
CA HIS A 53 4.81 16.49 6.65
C HIS A 53 3.88 15.90 7.71
N ASP A 54 2.66 15.53 7.30
CA ASP A 54 1.61 15.03 8.20
C ASP A 54 1.06 13.65 7.81
N LYS A 55 1.78 12.94 6.93
CA LYS A 55 1.41 11.63 6.38
C LYS A 55 2.64 10.75 6.24
N VAL A 56 2.39 9.47 6.02
CA VAL A 56 3.41 8.46 5.73
C VAL A 56 3.20 7.88 4.33
N PRO A 57 4.25 7.37 3.65
CA PRO A 57 5.61 7.16 4.17
C PRO A 57 6.46 8.42 4.26
N VAL A 58 7.38 8.41 5.23
CA VAL A 58 8.55 9.30 5.31
C VAL A 58 9.79 8.43 5.44
N LEU A 59 10.73 8.57 4.50
CA LEU A 59 12.02 7.89 4.52
C LEU A 59 13.10 8.86 5.00
N VAL A 60 13.89 8.42 5.96
CA VAL A 60 15.13 9.07 6.40
C VAL A 60 16.31 8.20 5.99
N ASP A 61 17.20 8.73 5.16
CA ASP A 61 18.40 8.07 4.67
C ASP A 61 19.62 8.97 4.91
N GLY A 62 20.32 8.71 6.01
CA GLY A 62 21.36 9.60 6.52
C GLY A 62 20.76 10.98 6.86
N GLU A 63 21.24 12.01 6.18
CA GLU A 63 20.76 13.40 6.33
C GLU A 63 19.59 13.72 5.38
N THR A 64 19.25 12.81 4.46
CA THR A 64 18.18 13.04 3.48
C THR A 64 16.84 12.59 4.04
N VAL A 65 15.86 13.49 4.02
CA VAL A 65 14.45 13.18 4.34
C VAL A 65 13.64 13.27 3.05
N VAL A 66 12.89 12.21 2.74
CA VAL A 66 12.04 12.13 1.54
C VAL A 66 10.63 11.70 1.93
N THR A 67 9.65 12.48 1.50
CA THR A 67 8.22 12.25 1.73
C THR A 67 7.53 11.88 0.43
N ASP A 68 6.31 11.35 0.50
CA ASP A 68 5.54 10.80 -0.63
C ASP A 68 6.14 9.50 -1.20
N SER A 69 5.33 8.44 -1.27
CA SER A 69 5.81 7.13 -1.72
C SER A 69 6.45 7.14 -3.10
N TYR A 70 5.93 7.94 -4.03
CA TYR A 70 6.43 7.97 -5.40
C TYR A 70 7.73 8.76 -5.51
N GLU A 71 7.85 9.88 -4.79
CA GLU A 71 9.10 10.63 -4.73
C GLU A 71 10.20 9.84 -3.98
N ILE A 72 9.83 9.01 -3.01
CA ILE A 72 10.76 8.05 -2.40
C ILE A 72 11.26 7.03 -3.44
N LEU A 73 10.39 6.44 -4.26
CA LEU A 73 10.83 5.53 -5.35
C LEU A 73 11.82 6.23 -6.30
N ARG A 74 11.53 7.48 -6.70
CA ARG A 74 12.43 8.28 -7.55
C ARG A 74 13.75 8.61 -6.86
N TYR A 75 13.73 8.90 -5.57
CA TYR A 75 14.95 9.10 -4.78
C TYR A 75 15.80 7.84 -4.75
N LEU A 76 15.19 6.67 -4.48
CA LEU A 76 15.89 5.40 -4.44
C LEU A 76 16.55 5.04 -5.77
N ASP A 77 15.91 5.36 -6.91
CA ASP A 77 16.53 5.19 -8.23
C ASP A 77 17.74 6.10 -8.47
N ARG A 78 17.72 7.33 -7.96
CA ARG A 78 18.86 8.25 -8.07
C ARG A 78 20.01 7.89 -7.12
N ALA A 79 19.68 7.51 -5.88
CA ALA A 79 20.66 7.24 -4.84
C ALA A 79 21.27 5.83 -4.93
N TYR A 80 20.52 4.86 -5.47
CA TYR A 80 20.90 3.44 -5.58
C TYR A 80 20.55 2.91 -6.99
N PRO A 81 21.32 3.26 -8.03
CA PRO A 81 20.94 3.04 -9.43
C PRO A 81 21.03 1.58 -9.91
N GLU A 82 21.56 0.65 -9.11
CA GLU A 82 21.93 -0.70 -9.54
C GLU A 82 20.74 -1.60 -9.92
N ALA A 83 19.58 -1.40 -9.28
CA ALA A 83 18.36 -2.15 -9.54
C ALA A 83 17.17 -1.19 -9.78
N PRO A 84 17.01 -0.64 -11.00
CA PRO A 84 16.04 0.43 -11.28
C PRO A 84 14.59 0.03 -11.02
N LEU A 85 13.82 0.92 -10.37
CA LEU A 85 12.42 0.73 -10.06
C LEU A 85 11.52 1.30 -11.16
N LEU A 86 11.80 2.52 -11.62
CA LEU A 86 10.94 3.27 -12.54
C LEU A 86 11.49 3.33 -13.96
N GLY A 87 12.77 2.99 -14.16
CA GLY A 87 13.45 3.00 -15.45
C GLY A 87 13.88 4.41 -15.89
N ASP A 88 13.88 4.64 -17.21
CA ASP A 88 14.16 5.96 -17.80
C ASP A 88 12.96 6.92 -17.72
N ASP A 89 13.10 8.16 -18.21
CA ASP A 89 12.03 9.16 -18.16
C ASP A 89 10.72 8.72 -18.86
N LEU A 90 10.82 7.92 -19.94
CA LEU A 90 9.65 7.41 -20.66
C LEU A 90 8.94 6.33 -19.85
N ALA A 91 9.71 5.42 -19.24
CA ALA A 91 9.21 4.40 -18.33
C ALA A 91 8.61 5.02 -17.05
N GLU A 92 9.27 6.03 -16.47
CA GLU A 92 8.76 6.78 -15.31
C GLU A 92 7.39 7.41 -15.63
N GLY A 93 7.25 8.02 -16.81
CA GLY A 93 5.98 8.59 -17.27
C GLY A 93 4.83 7.56 -17.33
N ARG A 94 5.13 6.33 -17.76
CA ARG A 94 4.17 5.21 -17.77
C ARG A 94 3.86 4.70 -16.37
N ALA A 95 4.87 4.58 -15.50
CA ALA A 95 4.68 4.20 -14.11
C ALA A 95 3.79 5.22 -13.36
N ARG A 96 3.90 6.51 -13.70
CA ARG A 96 3.03 7.57 -13.16
C ARG A 96 1.56 7.37 -13.54
N PHE A 97 1.27 6.89 -14.74
CA PHE A 97 -0.08 6.49 -15.13
C PHE A 97 -0.59 5.34 -14.25
N LEU A 98 0.23 4.31 -14.04
CA LEU A 98 -0.13 3.15 -13.19
C LEU A 98 -0.36 3.55 -11.73
N ARG A 99 0.42 4.49 -11.19
CA ARG A 99 0.15 5.12 -9.88
C ARG A 99 -1.26 5.69 -9.82
N HIS A 100 -1.64 6.49 -10.81
CA HIS A 100 -2.98 7.10 -10.86
C HIS A 100 -4.08 6.06 -11.05
N TYR A 101 -3.88 5.06 -11.91
CA TYR A 101 -4.79 3.95 -12.06
C TYR A 101 -5.02 3.21 -10.73
N ALA A 102 -3.95 2.88 -9.98
CA ALA A 102 -4.06 2.25 -8.67
C ALA A 102 -4.88 3.10 -7.67
N GLU A 103 -4.59 4.39 -7.60
CA GLU A 103 -5.21 5.32 -6.64
C GLU A 103 -6.65 5.74 -6.99
N ARG A 104 -6.97 5.78 -8.29
CA ARG A 104 -8.25 6.30 -8.78
C ARG A 104 -9.24 5.22 -9.18
N THR A 105 -8.75 4.01 -9.47
CA THR A 105 -9.60 2.88 -9.87
C THR A 105 -9.65 1.82 -8.77
N LEU A 106 -8.49 1.31 -8.34
CA LEU A 106 -8.44 0.16 -7.44
C LEU A 106 -8.74 0.55 -5.98
N GLN A 107 -8.04 1.56 -5.45
CA GLN A 107 -8.22 1.96 -4.05
C GLN A 107 -9.64 2.38 -3.68
N PRO A 108 -10.41 3.13 -4.49
CA PRO A 108 -11.77 3.49 -4.14
C PRO A 108 -12.71 2.27 -4.09
N ALA A 109 -12.52 1.30 -4.99
CA ALA A 109 -13.26 0.06 -5.00
C ALA A 109 -12.95 -0.79 -3.76
N ILE A 110 -11.66 -0.97 -3.46
CA ILE A 110 -11.19 -1.66 -2.25
C ILE A 110 -11.72 -0.97 -0.99
N MET A 111 -11.58 0.36 -0.89
CA MET A 111 -12.09 1.15 0.25
C MET A 111 -13.57 0.88 0.49
N ARG A 112 -14.39 0.89 -0.57
CA ARG A 112 -15.83 0.63 -0.46
C ARG A 112 -16.12 -0.77 0.10
N THR A 113 -15.29 -1.74 -0.25
CA THR A 113 -15.38 -3.11 0.23
C THR A 113 -14.99 -3.22 1.71
N ILE A 114 -13.88 -2.60 2.12
CA ILE A 114 -13.25 -2.91 3.42
C ILE A 114 -13.36 -1.79 4.47
N ILE A 115 -14.08 -0.68 4.23
CA ILE A 115 -14.04 0.51 5.11
C ILE A 115 -14.34 0.20 6.59
N MET A 116 -15.24 -0.74 6.88
CA MET A 116 -15.59 -1.10 8.26
C MET A 116 -14.50 -1.96 8.91
N ASP A 117 -13.93 -2.91 8.16
CA ASP A 117 -12.79 -3.70 8.63
C ASP A 117 -11.58 -2.80 8.91
N LEU A 118 -11.31 -1.86 7.99
CA LEU A 118 -10.29 -0.83 8.17
C LEU A 118 -10.56 0.02 9.40
N PHE A 119 -11.79 0.48 9.62
CA PHE A 119 -12.14 1.27 10.80
C PHE A 119 -11.86 0.50 12.10
N ASN A 120 -12.14 -0.81 12.12
CA ASN A 120 -11.86 -1.68 13.26
C ASN A 120 -10.36 -1.93 13.44
N ALA A 121 -9.59 -2.00 12.34
CA ALA A 121 -8.14 -2.16 12.36
C ALA A 121 -7.38 -0.91 12.81
N ILE A 122 -8.02 0.27 12.82
CA ILE A 122 -7.40 1.53 13.26
C ILE A 122 -7.32 1.60 14.79
N HIS A 123 -6.19 2.13 15.29
CA HIS A 123 -5.96 2.36 16.72
C HIS A 123 -7.13 3.14 17.35
N PRO A 124 -7.63 2.76 18.55
CA PRO A 124 -8.79 3.41 19.16
C PRO A 124 -8.72 4.95 19.21
N ASP A 125 -7.54 5.49 19.58
CA ASP A 125 -7.30 6.94 19.66
C ASP A 125 -7.45 7.67 18.31
N ASP A 126 -7.26 6.98 17.19
CA ASP A 126 -7.34 7.55 15.85
C ASP A 126 -8.72 7.38 15.20
N ARG A 127 -9.58 6.51 15.74
CA ARG A 127 -10.88 6.17 15.13
C ARG A 127 -11.78 7.40 14.99
N ALA A 128 -11.82 8.26 15.99
CA ALA A 128 -12.61 9.49 15.95
C ALA A 128 -12.16 10.42 14.80
N TYR A 129 -10.84 10.63 14.69
CA TYR A 129 -10.26 11.42 13.59
C TYR A 129 -10.52 10.78 12.22
N PHE A 130 -10.33 9.46 12.11
CA PHE A 130 -10.54 8.75 10.85
C PHE A 130 -12.01 8.85 10.41
N ARG A 131 -12.97 8.55 11.29
CA ARG A 131 -14.40 8.65 10.97
C ARG A 131 -14.76 10.07 10.51
N ALA A 132 -14.44 11.08 11.31
CA ALA A 132 -14.77 12.47 10.99
C ALA A 132 -14.17 12.92 9.65
N SER A 133 -12.89 12.59 9.39
CA SER A 133 -12.21 12.98 8.15
C SER A 133 -12.77 12.24 6.91
N ARG A 134 -13.12 10.96 7.05
CA ARG A 134 -13.65 10.14 5.95
C ARG A 134 -15.10 10.46 5.63
N GLU A 135 -15.96 10.59 6.64
CA GLU A 135 -17.37 10.95 6.44
C GLU A 135 -17.51 12.34 5.82
N LYS A 136 -16.70 13.32 6.26
CA LYS A 136 -16.61 14.63 5.60
C LYS A 136 -16.22 14.52 4.13
N ARG A 137 -15.25 13.66 3.80
CA ARG A 137 -14.80 13.43 2.41
C ARG A 137 -15.87 12.74 1.56
N PHE A 138 -16.61 11.80 2.15
CA PHE A 138 -17.60 11.00 1.44
C PHE A 138 -18.98 11.65 1.35
N GLY A 139 -19.26 12.63 2.23
CA GLY A 139 -20.56 13.27 2.35
C GLY A 139 -21.66 12.36 2.94
N ARG A 140 -21.26 11.30 3.65
CA ARG A 140 -22.13 10.27 4.26
C ARG A 140 -21.38 9.49 5.33
N THR A 141 -22.09 8.71 6.13
CA THR A 141 -21.51 7.84 7.16
C THR A 141 -20.62 6.74 6.55
N LEU A 142 -19.74 6.14 7.37
CA LEU A 142 -18.94 4.98 6.94
C LEU A 142 -19.84 3.79 6.55
N GLU A 143 -20.90 3.59 7.32
CA GLU A 143 -21.89 2.52 7.15
C GLU A 143 -22.65 2.68 5.82
N GLU A 144 -23.09 3.89 5.46
CA GLU A 144 -23.72 4.17 4.15
C GLU A 144 -22.73 4.10 2.97
N PHE A 145 -21.45 4.33 3.24
CA PHE A 145 -20.41 4.19 2.23
C PHE A 145 -20.06 2.72 1.98
N HIS A 146 -20.05 1.90 3.04
CA HIS A 146 -19.72 0.49 3.02
C HIS A 146 -20.70 -0.30 2.15
N SER A 147 -20.18 -0.87 1.08
CA SER A 147 -20.99 -1.67 0.15
C SER A 147 -20.10 -2.69 -0.54
N PRO A 148 -19.81 -3.83 0.13
CA PRO A 148 -18.93 -4.87 -0.40
C PRO A 148 -19.30 -5.34 -1.80
N ALA A 149 -20.57 -5.65 -2.05
CA ALA A 149 -21.02 -6.09 -3.37
C ALA A 149 -20.69 -5.07 -4.48
N LYS A 150 -20.94 -3.78 -4.23
CA LYS A 150 -20.61 -2.71 -5.19
C LYS A 150 -19.11 -2.51 -5.31
N GLY A 151 -18.37 -2.54 -4.20
CA GLY A 151 -16.91 -2.40 -4.19
C GLY A 151 -16.23 -3.53 -4.96
N LEU A 152 -16.66 -4.77 -4.76
CA LEU A 152 -16.17 -5.95 -5.49
C LEU A 152 -16.50 -5.89 -6.98
N SER A 153 -17.72 -5.49 -7.36
CA SER A 153 -18.06 -5.29 -8.78
C SER A 153 -17.23 -4.17 -9.44
N GLN A 154 -16.99 -3.07 -8.72
CA GLN A 154 -16.12 -1.99 -9.19
C GLN A 154 -14.67 -2.45 -9.31
N LEU A 155 -14.20 -3.25 -8.35
CA LEU A 155 -12.85 -3.79 -8.35
C LEU A 155 -12.68 -4.74 -9.53
N ASP A 156 -13.61 -5.68 -9.73
CA ASP A 156 -13.61 -6.63 -10.84
C ASP A 156 -13.48 -5.94 -12.21
N ALA A 157 -14.27 -4.90 -12.47
CA ALA A 157 -14.13 -4.08 -13.67
C ALA A 157 -12.77 -3.34 -13.71
N GLY A 158 -12.33 -2.85 -12.55
CA GLY A 158 -11.05 -2.18 -12.38
C GLY A 158 -9.85 -3.08 -12.67
N LEU A 159 -9.95 -4.40 -12.46
CA LEU A 159 -8.87 -5.38 -12.67
C LEU A 159 -8.65 -5.71 -14.15
N GLU A 160 -9.56 -5.35 -15.05
CA GLU A 160 -9.47 -5.77 -16.46
C GLU A 160 -8.15 -5.40 -17.16
N PRO A 161 -7.58 -4.19 -16.98
CA PRO A 161 -6.26 -3.88 -17.53
C PRO A 161 -5.14 -4.77 -16.97
N LEU A 162 -5.22 -5.15 -15.69
CA LEU A 162 -4.24 -6.06 -15.08
C LEU A 162 -4.38 -7.47 -15.65
N ARG A 163 -5.61 -7.96 -15.85
CA ARG A 163 -5.84 -9.26 -16.49
C ARG A 163 -5.26 -9.31 -17.89
N GLY A 164 -5.45 -8.24 -18.67
CA GLY A 164 -4.84 -8.11 -19.99
C GLY A 164 -3.32 -8.23 -19.91
N ARG A 165 -2.69 -7.42 -19.07
CA ARG A 165 -1.23 -7.43 -18.92
C ARG A 165 -0.68 -8.76 -18.40
N LEU A 166 -1.34 -9.36 -17.42
CA LEU A 166 -0.88 -10.58 -16.75
C LEU A 166 -1.15 -11.87 -17.55
N LYS A 167 -1.86 -11.77 -18.68
CA LYS A 167 -1.88 -12.83 -19.71
C LYS A 167 -0.63 -12.81 -20.58
N GLU A 168 0.05 -11.67 -20.67
CA GLU A 168 1.22 -11.48 -21.53
C GLU A 168 2.53 -11.67 -20.77
N ALA A 169 2.55 -11.39 -19.46
CA ALA A 169 3.75 -11.45 -18.64
C ALA A 169 3.45 -11.81 -17.18
N ALA A 170 4.49 -12.23 -16.45
CA ALA A 170 4.36 -12.63 -15.05
C ALA A 170 4.12 -11.43 -14.10
N PHE A 171 4.61 -10.25 -14.48
CA PHE A 171 4.55 -9.01 -13.71
C PHE A 171 4.12 -7.85 -14.62
N LEU A 172 3.78 -6.71 -14.02
CA LEU A 172 3.39 -5.52 -14.78
C LEU A 172 4.57 -4.97 -15.58
N ASP A 173 5.77 -4.98 -15.00
CA ASP A 173 7.02 -4.58 -15.65
C ASP A 173 7.63 -5.65 -16.56
N GLY A 174 7.00 -6.83 -16.71
CA GLY A 174 7.44 -7.89 -17.61
C GLY A 174 7.73 -9.22 -16.89
N ASP A 175 8.92 -9.78 -17.11
CA ASP A 175 9.30 -11.09 -16.57
C ASP A 175 9.76 -11.01 -15.10
N ALA A 176 10.10 -9.82 -14.63
CA ALA A 176 10.48 -9.53 -13.25
C ALA A 176 9.70 -8.32 -12.72
N PRO A 177 9.45 -8.24 -11.40
CA PRO A 177 8.74 -7.12 -10.80
C PRO A 177 9.64 -5.89 -10.68
N ALA A 178 9.07 -4.70 -10.88
CA ALA A 178 9.70 -3.44 -10.52
C ALA A 178 8.65 -2.42 -10.00
N GLY A 179 8.90 -1.13 -10.18
CA GLY A 179 8.12 -0.06 -9.58
C GLY A 179 6.64 -0.10 -9.96
N ALA A 180 6.27 -0.51 -11.18
CA ALA A 180 4.88 -0.60 -11.58
C ALA A 180 4.11 -1.62 -10.74
N ASP A 181 4.70 -2.79 -10.52
CA ASP A 181 4.14 -3.83 -9.66
C ASP A 181 3.93 -3.32 -8.24
N TYR A 182 4.92 -2.64 -7.66
CA TYR A 182 4.84 -2.13 -6.28
C TYR A 182 3.76 -1.06 -6.12
N LEU A 183 3.62 -0.16 -7.11
CA LEU A 183 2.60 0.90 -7.12
C LEU A 183 1.18 0.35 -7.02
N VAL A 184 0.93 -0.78 -7.70
CA VAL A 184 -0.36 -1.47 -7.72
C VAL A 184 -0.51 -2.39 -6.50
N PHE A 185 0.51 -3.20 -6.19
CA PHE A 185 0.47 -4.23 -5.16
C PHE A 185 0.23 -3.66 -3.76
N GLY A 186 0.73 -2.46 -3.47
CA GLY A 186 0.44 -1.78 -2.20
C GLY A 186 -1.05 -1.67 -1.87
N CYS A 187 -1.92 -1.54 -2.89
CA CYS A 187 -3.37 -1.49 -2.68
C CYS A 187 -3.95 -2.81 -2.14
N PHE A 188 -3.40 -3.94 -2.59
CA PHE A 188 -3.84 -5.27 -2.15
C PHE A 188 -3.24 -5.64 -0.79
N MET A 189 -1.99 -5.23 -0.52
CA MET A 189 -1.42 -5.37 0.83
C MET A 189 -2.22 -4.60 1.87
N TRP A 190 -2.67 -3.39 1.54
CA TRP A 190 -3.55 -2.62 2.41
C TRP A 190 -4.80 -3.42 2.80
N ALA A 191 -5.52 -3.98 1.82
CA ALA A 191 -6.70 -4.79 2.10
C ALA A 191 -6.38 -6.07 2.87
N ARG A 192 -5.32 -6.79 2.45
CA ARG A 192 -4.88 -8.04 3.07
C ARG A 192 -4.55 -7.88 4.55
N CYS A 193 -3.93 -6.77 4.93
CA CYS A 193 -3.55 -6.50 6.31
C CYS A 193 -4.77 -6.23 7.19
N VAL A 194 -5.80 -5.52 6.70
CA VAL A 194 -6.91 -5.05 7.56
C VAL A 194 -8.23 -5.79 7.38
N SER A 195 -8.32 -6.72 6.43
CA SER A 195 -9.57 -7.40 6.09
C SER A 195 -9.34 -8.86 5.69
N SER A 196 -10.40 -9.67 5.86
CA SER A 196 -10.52 -11.03 5.36
C SER A 196 -11.37 -11.12 4.08
N ALA A 197 -11.72 -9.99 3.46
CA ALA A 197 -12.52 -9.97 2.24
C ALA A 197 -11.77 -10.61 1.06
N ASP A 198 -12.45 -11.53 0.36
CA ASP A 198 -11.96 -12.13 -0.87
C ASP A 198 -12.11 -11.15 -2.04
N LEU A 199 -11.04 -10.40 -2.31
CA LEU A 199 -11.03 -9.36 -3.33
C LEU A 199 -10.89 -9.87 -4.77
N VAL A 200 -10.20 -11.00 -4.94
CA VAL A 200 -9.82 -11.54 -6.26
C VAL A 200 -9.99 -13.05 -6.23
N SER A 201 -10.74 -13.59 -7.20
CA SER A 201 -10.93 -15.03 -7.36
C SER A 201 -9.60 -15.75 -7.60
N ASN A 202 -9.44 -16.96 -7.05
CA ASN A 202 -8.24 -17.77 -7.24
C ASN A 202 -8.01 -18.20 -8.71
N ALA A 203 -9.06 -18.21 -9.53
CA ALA A 203 -9.00 -18.49 -10.96
C ALA A 203 -8.58 -17.27 -11.80
N ASP A 204 -8.50 -16.07 -11.19
CA ASP A 204 -8.12 -14.84 -11.87
C ASP A 204 -6.58 -14.76 -12.02
N PRO A 205 -6.03 -14.40 -13.21
CA PRO A 205 -4.59 -14.22 -13.36
C PRO A 205 -4.00 -13.16 -12.42
N VAL A 206 -4.79 -12.18 -11.97
CA VAL A 206 -4.37 -11.22 -10.94
C VAL A 206 -4.08 -11.92 -9.62
N HIS A 207 -4.83 -12.95 -9.23
CA HIS A 207 -4.56 -13.70 -8.01
C HIS A 207 -3.20 -14.42 -8.08
N ALA A 208 -2.87 -15.03 -9.22
CA ALA A 208 -1.57 -15.66 -9.41
C ALA A 208 -0.42 -14.64 -9.31
N TRP A 209 -0.62 -13.41 -9.80
CA TRP A 209 0.33 -12.31 -9.61
C TRP A 209 0.44 -11.88 -8.15
N LEU A 210 -0.68 -11.79 -7.41
CA LEU A 210 -0.66 -11.48 -5.98
C LEU A 210 0.15 -12.51 -5.19
N GLU A 211 -0.02 -13.80 -5.47
CA GLU A 211 0.77 -14.85 -4.80
C GLU A 211 2.27 -14.73 -5.10
N ARG A 212 2.65 -14.47 -6.37
CA ARG A 212 4.05 -14.18 -6.72
C ARG A 212 4.60 -12.99 -5.95
N MET A 213 3.84 -11.89 -5.90
CA MET A 213 4.24 -10.67 -5.18
C MET A 213 4.39 -10.89 -3.68
N LEU A 214 3.52 -11.71 -3.06
CA LEU A 214 3.61 -12.07 -1.65
C LEU A 214 4.87 -12.86 -1.30
N ASP A 215 5.39 -13.66 -2.24
CA ASP A 215 6.59 -14.49 -2.08
C ASP A 215 7.92 -13.75 -2.31
N LEU A 216 7.87 -12.57 -2.95
CA LEU A 216 9.06 -11.76 -3.18
C LEU A 216 9.75 -11.36 -1.87
N HIS A 217 11.06 -11.13 -1.97
CA HIS A 217 11.90 -10.61 -0.88
C HIS A 217 11.78 -11.45 0.41
N ALA A 218 11.99 -12.76 0.28
CA ALA A 218 11.84 -13.74 1.36
C ALA A 218 10.42 -13.78 1.96
N GLY A 219 9.39 -13.49 1.18
CA GLY A 219 8.00 -13.50 1.64
C GLY A 219 7.62 -12.25 2.43
N LEU A 220 8.20 -11.08 2.12
CA LEU A 220 7.97 -9.83 2.84
C LEU A 220 6.47 -9.51 3.02
N GLY A 221 5.67 -9.67 1.97
CA GLY A 221 4.22 -9.48 2.04
C GLY A 221 3.49 -10.64 2.70
N ARG A 222 3.97 -11.88 2.52
CA ARG A 222 3.35 -13.07 3.12
C ARG A 222 3.48 -13.10 4.64
N GLN A 223 4.61 -12.63 5.18
CA GLN A 223 4.91 -12.56 6.61
C GLN A 223 4.31 -11.33 7.31
N ALA A 224 3.67 -10.44 6.56
CA ALA A 224 3.04 -9.25 7.13
C ALA A 224 1.93 -9.64 8.13
N MET A 225 1.96 -9.03 9.31
CA MET A 225 0.88 -9.17 10.28
C MET A 225 -0.45 -8.72 9.66
N ARG A 226 -1.48 -9.53 9.87
CA ARG A 226 -2.85 -9.23 9.48
C ARG A 226 -3.69 -8.98 10.72
N ILE A 227 -4.83 -8.33 10.55
CA ILE A 227 -5.78 -8.06 11.63
C ILE A 227 -6.27 -9.35 12.30
N THR A 228 -6.28 -10.47 11.57
CA THR A 228 -6.62 -11.82 12.06
C THR A 228 -5.59 -12.37 13.04
N ASP A 229 -4.38 -11.81 13.04
CA ASP A 229 -3.29 -12.24 13.91
C ASP A 229 -3.24 -11.40 15.20
N VAL A 230 -3.99 -10.29 15.26
CA VAL A 230 -4.06 -9.41 16.43
C VAL A 230 -5.05 -9.97 17.45
N GLU A 231 -4.57 -10.28 18.65
CA GLU A 231 -5.42 -10.79 19.73
C GLU A 231 -6.54 -9.79 20.09
N GLY A 232 -7.78 -10.29 20.11
CA GLY A 232 -8.94 -9.49 20.52
C GLY A 232 -9.49 -8.52 19.46
N ALA A 233 -8.92 -8.46 18.26
CA ALA A 233 -9.38 -7.56 17.20
C ALA A 233 -10.80 -7.87 16.66
N TYR A 234 -11.30 -9.09 16.85
CA TYR A 234 -12.61 -9.56 16.38
C TYR A 234 -13.64 -9.81 17.51
N ARG A 235 -13.49 -9.18 18.68
CA ARG A 235 -14.48 -9.26 19.77
C ARG A 235 -15.59 -8.23 19.64
#